data_AF-A0AAE9Y7C1-F1
#
_entry.id   AF-A0AAE9Y7C1-F1
#
_cell.length_a   1.000
_cell.length_b   1.000
_cell.length_c   1.000
_cell.angle_alpha   90.00
_cell.angle_beta   90.00
_cell.angle_gamma   90.00
#
_symmetry.space_group_name_H-M   'P 1'
#
loop_
_entity.id
_entity.type
_entity.pdbx_description
1 polymer ?
#
loop_
_entity_poly.entity_id
_entity_poly.type
_entity_poly.pdbx_seq_one_letter_code
_entity_poly.pdbx_strand_id
1 'polypeptide(L)'
;MTENQVGQGAAGGGPAPDAGHVPVTFEHCDHVEGPFFHGTRTAFVAGDLLVAGQGSNFHEGRTSNHVYFAALLEPAVWGAELATALRGDGGRGHVYEVEPTGPFEDDPNVTDKKLPGNITRSYRTRHPVRVVREVEDWEGHAPEVLQGMLDSIARLRAEGRDVIED
;
A
#
# COMPACT_ATOMS: atom_id res chain seq x y z
N MET A 1 33.30 -54.26 18.58
CA MET A 1 32.41 -54.15 17.41
C MET A 1 31.01 -53.97 17.98
N THR A 2 30.32 -52.84 17.93
CA THR A 2 30.54 -51.58 17.21
C THR A 2 29.72 -50.50 17.93
N GLU A 3 30.15 -49.25 17.78
CA GLU A 3 29.60 -47.99 18.29
C GLU A 3 28.08 -47.78 18.07
N ASN A 4 27.39 -47.05 18.97
CA ASN A 4 26.96 -45.68 18.65
C ASN A 4 26.39 -44.84 19.83
N GLN A 5 27.20 -43.86 20.22
CA GLN A 5 26.99 -42.44 20.56
C GLN A 5 25.60 -41.81 20.83
N VAL A 6 25.48 -41.29 22.07
CA VAL A 6 25.13 -39.92 22.54
C VAL A 6 23.98 -39.14 21.86
N GLY A 7 22.95 -38.81 22.64
CA GLY A 7 22.08 -37.64 22.45
C GLY A 7 22.12 -36.73 23.69
N GLN A 8 22.95 -35.70 23.65
CA GLN A 8 22.88 -34.57 24.58
C GLN A 8 21.79 -33.62 24.11
N GLY A 9 20.88 -33.24 25.02
CA GLY A 9 19.85 -32.24 24.78
C GLY A 9 20.47 -30.86 24.63
N ALA A 10 20.40 -30.33 23.40
CA ALA A 10 20.60 -28.91 23.15
C ALA A 10 19.29 -28.16 23.39
N ALA A 11 19.36 -27.12 24.21
CA ALA A 11 18.31 -26.14 24.39
C ALA A 11 17.90 -25.54 23.05
N GLY A 12 16.67 -25.83 22.61
CA GLY A 12 16.04 -25.19 21.47
C GLY A 12 15.55 -23.80 21.84
N GLY A 13 16.46 -22.83 21.93
CA GLY A 13 16.10 -21.44 21.72
C GLY A 13 15.66 -21.29 20.27
N GLY A 14 14.35 -21.27 20.04
CA GLY A 14 13.78 -20.97 18.73
C GLY A 14 14.31 -19.62 18.22
N PRO A 15 14.45 -19.44 16.90
CA PRO A 15 14.99 -18.21 16.34
C PRO A 15 14.15 -17.02 16.80
N ALA A 16 14.85 -15.94 17.20
CA ALA A 16 14.24 -14.65 17.47
C ALA A 16 13.44 -14.17 16.24
N PRO A 17 12.34 -13.40 16.42
CA PRO A 17 11.63 -12.82 15.30
C PRO A 17 12.57 -11.95 14.47
N ASP A 18 12.45 -12.12 13.15
CA ASP A 18 13.20 -11.47 12.09
C ASP A 18 13.29 -9.95 12.30
N ALA A 19 14.51 -9.39 12.25
CA ALA A 19 14.74 -7.98 12.50
C ALA A 19 14.50 -7.16 11.22
N GLY A 20 13.56 -6.21 11.24
CA GLY A 20 13.60 -5.11 10.26
C GLY A 20 12.41 -4.15 10.22
N HIS A 21 11.16 -4.63 10.32
CA HIS A 21 9.97 -3.77 10.26
C HIS A 21 9.51 -3.39 11.66
N VAL A 22 9.38 -2.09 11.93
CA VAL A 22 8.71 -1.57 13.13
C VAL A 22 7.29 -1.23 12.72
N PRO A 23 6.27 -1.97 13.21
CA PRO A 23 4.88 -1.72 12.85
C PRO A 23 4.49 -0.27 13.07
N VAL A 24 3.78 0.27 12.08
CA VAL A 24 3.24 1.63 12.14
C VAL A 24 1.80 1.52 12.60
N THR A 25 1.49 2.15 13.74
CA THR A 25 0.14 2.22 14.28
C THR A 25 -0.25 3.68 14.50
N PHE A 26 -1.53 3.95 14.73
CA PHE A 26 -1.98 5.30 15.03
C PHE A 26 -1.28 5.94 16.23
N GLU A 27 -0.85 5.14 17.20
CA GLU A 27 -0.12 5.60 18.40
C GLU A 27 1.39 5.71 18.20
N HIS A 28 1.94 5.06 17.15
CA HIS A 28 3.37 4.94 16.91
C HIS A 28 3.66 4.97 15.41
N CYS A 29 3.59 6.18 14.85
CA CYS A 29 3.90 6.46 13.44
C CYS A 29 4.99 7.54 13.28
N ASP A 30 5.50 8.07 14.38
CA ASP A 30 6.46 9.18 14.44
C ASP A 30 7.85 8.80 13.93
N HIS A 31 8.17 7.50 13.88
CA HIS A 31 9.43 7.01 13.29
C HIS A 31 9.42 6.96 11.76
N VAL A 32 8.31 7.25 11.11
CA VAL A 32 8.18 7.24 9.64
C VAL A 32 8.16 8.65 9.10
N GLU A 33 9.19 8.98 8.32
CA GLU A 33 9.29 10.24 7.60
C GLU A 33 8.99 10.05 6.10
N GLY A 34 8.43 11.12 5.52
CA GLY A 34 8.16 11.23 4.09
C GLY A 34 9.43 11.46 3.25
N PRO A 35 9.27 11.91 1.99
CA PRO A 35 8.02 12.33 1.37
C PRO A 35 7.01 11.19 1.22
N PHE A 36 5.73 11.53 1.28
CA PHE A 36 4.64 10.59 1.03
C PHE A 36 3.97 10.88 -0.30
N PHE A 37 3.42 9.84 -0.93
CA PHE A 37 2.82 9.90 -2.24
C PHE A 37 1.43 9.27 -2.27
N HIS A 38 0.51 9.92 -2.97
CA HIS A 38 -0.83 9.41 -3.22
C HIS A 38 -1.10 9.32 -4.72
N GLY A 39 -1.47 8.12 -5.17
CA GLY A 39 -1.90 7.85 -6.53
C GLY A 39 -3.41 7.87 -6.67
N THR A 40 -3.91 8.57 -7.68
CA THR A 40 -5.36 8.70 -7.90
C THR A 40 -5.69 9.02 -9.35
N ARG A 41 -6.96 8.90 -9.70
CA ARG A 41 -7.52 9.42 -10.96
C ARG A 41 -8.04 10.85 -10.82
N THR A 42 -8.23 11.33 -9.59
CA THR A 42 -8.82 12.65 -9.31
C THR A 42 -7.74 13.73 -9.36
N ALA A 43 -7.97 14.77 -10.15
CA ALA A 43 -7.10 15.94 -10.17
C ALA A 43 -7.32 16.80 -8.90
N PHE A 44 -6.22 17.19 -8.27
CA PHE A 44 -6.16 18.09 -7.12
C PHE A 44 -5.18 19.24 -7.40
N VAL A 45 -5.30 20.32 -6.62
CA VAL A 45 -4.31 21.39 -6.57
C VAL A 45 -3.59 21.39 -5.22
N ALA A 46 -2.40 22.01 -5.18
CA ALA A 46 -1.67 22.19 -3.94
C ALA A 46 -2.54 22.89 -2.87
N GLY A 47 -2.54 22.35 -1.66
CA GLY A 47 -3.37 22.81 -0.54
C GLY A 47 -4.70 22.08 -0.37
N ASP A 48 -5.15 21.31 -1.37
CA ASP A 48 -6.36 20.48 -1.24
C ASP A 48 -6.21 19.44 -0.12
N LEU A 49 -7.35 19.05 0.46
CA LEU A 49 -7.43 18.01 1.48
C LEU A 49 -8.13 16.77 0.93
N LEU A 50 -7.39 15.67 0.86
CA LEU A 50 -7.92 14.34 0.61
C LEU A 50 -8.56 13.86 1.90
N VAL A 51 -9.83 13.47 1.82
CA VAL A 51 -10.60 13.00 2.98
C VAL A 51 -11.13 11.59 2.74
N ALA A 52 -11.27 10.82 3.81
CA ALA A 52 -12.00 9.57 3.77
C ALA A 52 -13.47 9.79 3.38
N GLY A 53 -14.16 8.71 3.03
CA GLY A 53 -15.56 8.73 2.59
C GLY A 53 -15.76 8.93 1.08
N GLN A 54 -14.69 8.81 0.28
CA GLN A 54 -14.76 8.88 -1.18
C GLN A 54 -14.96 7.50 -1.81
N GLY A 55 -15.40 7.45 -3.07
CA GLY A 55 -15.52 6.18 -3.80
C GLY A 55 -14.16 5.47 -3.93
N SER A 56 -14.13 4.16 -3.73
CA SER A 56 -12.93 3.34 -3.87
C SER A 56 -12.44 3.34 -5.32
N ASN A 57 -11.11 3.42 -5.49
CA ASN A 57 -10.45 3.26 -6.77
C ASN A 57 -10.48 1.81 -7.28
N PHE A 58 -10.70 0.85 -6.39
CA PHE A 58 -10.63 -0.57 -6.71
C PHE A 58 -12.02 -1.18 -6.88
N HIS A 59 -12.96 -0.92 -5.98
CA HIS A 59 -14.31 -1.51 -6.02
C HIS A 59 -15.37 -0.46 -6.35
N GLU A 60 -16.08 -0.66 -7.47
CA GLU A 60 -17.22 0.17 -7.81
C GLU A 60 -18.32 0.07 -6.74
N GLY A 61 -18.87 1.23 -6.32
CA GLY A 61 -19.91 1.33 -5.31
C GLY A 61 -19.42 1.23 -3.85
N ARG A 62 -18.14 0.92 -3.61
CA ARG A 62 -17.54 0.94 -2.26
C ARG A 62 -17.15 2.37 -1.89
N THR A 63 -17.48 2.79 -0.68
CA THR A 63 -16.92 3.99 -0.05
C THR A 63 -15.68 3.61 0.74
N SER A 64 -14.61 4.38 0.60
CA SER A 64 -13.36 4.13 1.33
C SER A 64 -13.34 4.86 2.67
N ASN A 65 -13.04 4.14 3.75
CA ASN A 65 -12.98 4.66 5.11
C ASN A 65 -11.62 5.32 5.44
N HIS A 66 -10.63 5.16 4.57
CA HIS A 66 -9.29 5.70 4.75
C HIS A 66 -8.77 6.41 3.48
N VAL A 67 -7.81 7.29 3.66
CA VAL A 67 -6.93 7.80 2.61
C VAL A 67 -5.65 6.96 2.63
N TYR A 68 -5.27 6.44 1.46
CA TYR A 68 -4.11 5.56 1.28
C TYR A 68 -2.95 6.34 0.64
N PHE A 69 -1.73 6.15 1.14
CA PHE A 69 -0.53 6.80 0.63
C PHE A 69 0.71 5.95 0.94
N ALA A 70 1.85 6.24 0.32
CA ALA A 70 3.08 5.47 0.53
C ALA A 70 4.30 6.37 0.65
N ALA A 71 5.34 5.91 1.36
CA ALA A 71 6.64 6.59 1.40
C ALA A 71 7.57 6.16 0.24
N LEU A 72 7.03 5.47 -0.77
CA LEU A 72 7.68 5.14 -2.03
C LEU A 72 6.80 5.65 -3.18
N LEU A 73 7.43 6.12 -4.26
CA LEU A 73 6.71 6.62 -5.43
C LEU A 73 5.96 5.50 -6.16
N GLU A 74 6.56 4.32 -6.25
CA GLU A 74 6.04 3.19 -7.01
C GLU A 74 4.62 2.73 -6.59
N PRO A 75 4.31 2.49 -5.30
CA PRO A 75 2.94 2.21 -4.87
C PRO A 75 1.92 3.30 -5.27
N ALA A 76 2.33 4.57 -5.32
CA ALA A 76 1.48 5.64 -5.78
C ALA A 76 1.29 5.63 -7.31
N VAL A 77 2.29 5.22 -8.08
CA VAL A 77 2.14 4.99 -9.54
C VAL A 77 1.08 3.92 -9.80
N TRP A 78 1.17 2.77 -9.11
CA TRP A 78 0.12 1.75 -9.18
C TRP A 78 -1.25 2.29 -8.78
N GLY A 79 -1.32 3.10 -7.72
CA GLY A 79 -2.57 3.74 -7.28
C GLY A 79 -3.21 4.60 -8.39
N ALA A 80 -2.41 5.40 -9.10
CA ALA A 80 -2.88 6.25 -10.18
C ALA A 80 -3.35 5.44 -11.40
N GLU A 81 -2.56 4.45 -11.83
CA GLU A 81 -2.86 3.62 -13.00
C GLU A 81 -4.07 2.73 -12.77
N LEU A 82 -4.15 2.04 -11.63
CA LEU A 82 -5.28 1.15 -11.32
C LEU A 82 -6.57 1.92 -11.11
N ALA A 83 -6.53 3.09 -10.45
CA ALA A 83 -7.70 3.94 -10.29
C ALA A 83 -8.32 4.34 -11.64
N THR A 84 -7.46 4.62 -12.61
CA THR A 84 -7.86 5.08 -13.94
C THR A 84 -8.35 3.90 -14.80
N ALA A 85 -7.55 2.83 -14.87
CA ALA A 85 -7.84 1.64 -15.67
C ALA A 85 -9.11 0.91 -15.22
N LEU A 86 -9.34 0.76 -13.91
CA LEU A 86 -10.51 0.05 -13.39
C LEU A 86 -11.83 0.80 -13.60
N ARG A 87 -11.77 2.13 -13.79
CA ARG A 87 -12.93 2.96 -14.14
C ARG A 87 -13.17 3.05 -15.64
N GLY A 88 -12.20 2.61 -16.45
CA GLY A 88 -12.22 2.79 -17.90
C GLY A 88 -11.98 4.24 -18.33
N ASP A 89 -11.42 5.06 -17.44
CA ASP A 89 -11.02 6.43 -17.74
C ASP A 89 -9.74 6.33 -18.59
N GLY A 90 -9.69 6.92 -19.80
CA GLY A 90 -8.53 6.82 -20.69
C GLY A 90 -7.34 7.72 -20.33
N GLY A 91 -7.29 8.20 -19.08
CA GLY A 91 -6.26 9.13 -18.60
C GLY A 91 -5.01 8.41 -18.08
N ARG A 92 -3.99 9.18 -17.70
CA ARG A 92 -2.76 8.66 -17.05
C ARG A 92 -2.91 8.50 -15.53
N GLY A 93 -3.89 9.19 -14.92
CA GLY A 93 -3.95 9.37 -13.47
C GLY A 93 -2.94 10.42 -13.00
N HIS A 94 -2.96 10.66 -11.70
CA HIS A 94 -2.20 11.70 -11.01
C HIS A 94 -1.48 11.12 -9.80
N VAL A 95 -0.26 11.60 -9.56
CA VAL A 95 0.53 11.27 -8.38
C VAL A 95 0.82 12.57 -7.64
N TYR A 96 0.48 12.62 -6.36
CA TYR A 96 0.69 13.79 -5.52
C TYR A 96 1.70 13.49 -4.42
N GLU A 97 2.61 14.43 -4.16
CA GLU A 97 3.29 14.49 -2.87
C GLU A 97 2.31 15.03 -1.84
N VAL A 98 2.22 14.36 -0.69
CA VAL A 98 1.19 14.61 0.30
C VAL A 98 1.75 14.63 1.72
N GLU A 99 1.03 15.31 2.62
CA GLU A 99 1.36 15.39 4.04
C GLU A 99 0.16 14.92 4.89
N PRO A 100 0.29 13.84 5.69
CA PRO A 100 -0.76 13.44 6.61
C PRO A 100 -0.96 14.51 7.69
N THR A 101 -2.22 14.83 8.00
CA THR A 101 -2.56 15.83 9.04
C THR A 101 -2.82 15.21 10.42
N GLY A 102 -2.71 13.89 10.52
CA GLY A 102 -2.93 13.13 11.73
C GLY A 102 -2.26 11.76 11.66
N PRO A 103 -2.46 10.90 12.68
CA PRO A 103 -1.82 9.60 12.76
C PRO A 103 -2.24 8.67 11.61
N PHE A 104 -1.39 7.72 11.29
CA PHE A 104 -1.59 6.72 10.25
C PHE A 104 -1.04 5.37 10.69
N GLU A 105 -1.43 4.32 10.00
CA GLU A 105 -0.97 2.95 10.26
C GLU A 105 -0.53 2.28 8.96
N ASP A 106 0.16 1.14 9.07
CA ASP A 106 0.47 0.29 7.92
C ASP A 106 -0.80 -0.07 7.14
N ASP A 107 -0.71 -0.06 5.80
CA ASP A 107 -1.79 -0.54 4.95
C ASP A 107 -1.89 -2.07 5.05
N PRO A 108 -2.98 -2.63 5.62
CA PRO A 108 -3.13 -4.07 5.77
C PRO A 108 -3.28 -4.77 4.43
N ASN A 109 -3.63 -4.09 3.33
CA ASN A 109 -3.81 -4.74 2.03
C ASN A 109 -2.49 -5.20 1.39
N VAL A 110 -1.36 -4.66 1.86
CA VAL A 110 -0.02 -4.95 1.30
C VAL A 110 1.05 -5.27 2.36
N THR A 111 0.74 -5.07 3.64
CA THR A 111 1.61 -5.43 4.78
C THR A 111 1.38 -6.87 5.21
N ASP A 112 2.45 -7.65 5.41
CA ASP A 112 2.39 -9.06 5.84
C ASP A 112 1.51 -9.97 4.94
N LYS A 113 1.38 -9.62 3.66
CA LYS A 113 0.60 -10.42 2.68
C LYS A 113 1.47 -11.40 1.91
N LYS A 114 2.23 -10.88 0.93
CA LYS A 114 3.12 -11.71 0.10
C LYS A 114 4.50 -11.85 0.72
N LEU A 115 4.95 -10.80 1.41
CA LEU A 115 6.25 -10.71 2.07
C LEU A 115 6.03 -10.19 3.50
N PRO A 116 6.88 -10.58 4.46
CA PRO A 116 6.80 -10.08 5.83
C PRO A 116 7.11 -8.58 5.90
N GLY A 117 6.39 -7.87 6.76
CA GLY A 117 6.48 -6.43 6.97
C GLY A 117 5.86 -5.57 5.86
N ASN A 118 6.10 -4.27 5.93
CA ASN A 118 5.60 -3.29 4.97
C ASN A 118 6.68 -2.88 3.95
N ILE A 119 7.05 -3.81 3.06
CA ILE A 119 8.09 -3.58 2.04
C ILE A 119 7.72 -2.43 1.10
N THR A 120 6.43 -2.25 0.83
CA THR A 120 5.94 -1.15 -0.02
C THR A 120 5.92 0.21 0.69
N ARG A 121 6.10 0.23 2.02
CA ARG A 121 5.94 1.42 2.85
C ARG A 121 4.61 2.13 2.58
N SER A 122 3.52 1.36 2.50
CA SER A 122 2.17 1.85 2.26
C SER A 122 1.41 1.99 3.56
N TYR A 123 0.63 3.06 3.67
CA TYR A 123 -0.04 3.48 4.88
C TYR A 123 -1.48 3.89 4.59
N ARG A 124 -2.28 3.95 5.64
CA ARG A 124 -3.64 4.49 5.58
C ARG A 124 -3.97 5.35 6.79
N THR A 125 -4.87 6.31 6.61
CA THR A 125 -5.36 7.17 7.69
C THR A 125 -6.83 7.54 7.52
N ARG A 126 -7.51 7.83 8.63
CA ARG A 126 -8.85 8.43 8.63
C ARG A 126 -8.82 9.96 8.63
N HIS A 127 -7.66 10.54 8.91
CA HIS A 127 -7.48 11.98 8.95
C HIS A 127 -7.30 12.53 7.52
N PRO A 128 -7.58 13.82 7.31
CA PRO A 128 -7.26 14.43 6.03
C PRO A 128 -5.78 14.32 5.68
N VAL A 129 -5.47 14.23 4.39
CA VAL A 129 -4.10 14.29 3.87
C VAL A 129 -4.01 15.48 2.92
N ARG A 130 -3.03 16.36 3.13
CA ARG A 130 -2.90 17.60 2.36
C ARG A 130 -2.05 17.37 1.12
N VAL A 131 -2.48 17.88 -0.01
CA VAL A 131 -1.68 17.93 -1.24
C VAL A 131 -0.60 18.98 -1.09
N VAL A 132 0.66 18.58 -1.25
CA VAL A 132 1.81 19.50 -1.32
C VAL A 132 1.98 19.98 -2.75
N ARG A 133 2.04 19.05 -3.70
CA ARG A 133 2.20 19.31 -5.14
C ARG A 133 1.91 18.06 -5.96
N GLU A 134 1.68 18.26 -7.25
CA GLU A 134 1.70 17.16 -8.21
C GLU A 134 3.14 16.73 -8.53
N VAL A 135 3.32 15.44 -8.72
CA VAL A 135 4.55 14.85 -9.27
C VAL A 135 4.27 14.57 -10.74
N GLU A 136 4.94 15.29 -11.64
CA GLU A 136 4.73 15.16 -13.09
C GLU A 136 5.68 14.11 -13.72
N ASP A 137 6.91 14.07 -13.21
CA ASP A 137 8.04 13.28 -13.70
C ASP A 137 8.09 11.86 -13.13
N TRP A 138 7.01 11.08 -13.30
CA TRP A 138 6.99 9.65 -12.97
C TRP A 138 6.77 8.80 -14.21
N GLU A 139 7.41 7.64 -14.28
CA GLU A 139 7.21 6.71 -15.40
C GLU A 139 6.11 5.71 -15.04
N GLY A 140 5.17 5.51 -15.96
CA GLY A 140 4.15 4.49 -15.81
C GLY A 140 4.70 3.10 -16.12
N HIS A 141 3.96 2.07 -15.73
CA HIS A 141 4.31 0.70 -16.04
C HIS A 141 4.15 0.42 -17.53
N ALA A 142 4.96 -0.52 -18.03
CA ALA A 142 4.75 -1.06 -19.38
C ALA A 142 3.30 -1.59 -19.50
N PRO A 143 2.62 -1.40 -20.65
CA PRO A 143 1.23 -1.80 -20.81
C PRO A 143 0.96 -3.27 -20.45
N GLU A 144 1.91 -4.16 -20.74
CA GLU A 144 1.81 -5.59 -20.45
C GLU A 144 1.87 -5.89 -18.94
N VAL A 145 2.64 -5.09 -18.19
CA VAL A 145 2.76 -5.20 -16.73
C VAL A 145 1.46 -4.73 -16.07
N LEU A 146 0.93 -3.58 -16.50
CA LEU A 146 -0.36 -3.08 -16.05
C LEU A 146 -1.49 -4.06 -16.38
N GLN A 147 -1.53 -4.58 -17.61
CA GLN A 147 -2.53 -5.57 -18.01
C GLN A 147 -2.44 -6.84 -17.17
N GLY A 148 -1.23 -7.34 -16.89
CA GLY A 148 -1.05 -8.52 -16.03
C GLY A 148 -1.59 -8.32 -14.61
N MET A 149 -1.46 -7.10 -14.06
CA MET A 149 -2.05 -6.76 -12.76
C MET A 149 -3.57 -6.71 -12.83
N LEU A 150 -4.14 -6.05 -13.84
CA LEU A 150 -5.59 -5.99 -14.07
C LEU A 150 -6.21 -7.38 -14.21
N ASP A 151 -5.56 -8.28 -14.96
CA ASP A 151 -5.99 -9.67 -15.13
C ASP A 151 -5.94 -10.43 -13.81
N SER A 152 -4.91 -10.20 -12.98
CA SER A 152 -4.82 -10.80 -11.65
C SER A 152 -5.95 -10.32 -10.74
N ILE A 153 -6.29 -9.02 -10.75
CA ILE A 153 -7.40 -8.45 -9.99
C ILE A 153 -8.73 -9.05 -10.48
N ALA A 154 -8.95 -9.11 -11.79
CA ALA A 154 -10.16 -9.69 -12.38
C ALA A 154 -10.35 -11.15 -11.99
N ARG A 155 -9.27 -11.94 -11.97
CA ARG A 155 -9.30 -13.32 -11.48
C ARG A 155 -9.67 -13.40 -10.00
N LEU A 156 -9.06 -12.58 -9.14
CA LEU A 156 -9.39 -12.55 -7.71
C LEU A 156 -10.87 -12.20 -7.47
N ARG A 157 -11.44 -11.30 -8.27
CA ARG A 157 -12.88 -10.98 -8.22
C ARG A 157 -13.75 -12.15 -8.62
N ALA A 158 -13.41 -12.82 -9.72
CA ALA A 158 -14.15 -14.00 -10.19
C ALA A 158 -14.13 -15.14 -9.15
N GLU A 159 -13.06 -15.24 -8.37
CA GLU A 159 -12.90 -16.21 -7.28
C GLU A 159 -13.51 -15.75 -5.94
N GLY A 160 -14.02 -14.51 -5.84
CA GLY A 160 -14.53 -13.94 -4.59
C GLY A 160 -13.45 -13.67 -3.54
N ARG A 161 -12.19 -13.55 -3.96
CA ARG A 161 -11.00 -13.39 -3.10
C ARG A 161 -10.41 -11.97 -3.13
N ASP A 162 -10.99 -11.07 -3.90
CA ASP A 162 -10.65 -9.65 -3.93
C ASP A 162 -11.22 -8.93 -2.68
N VAL A 163 -10.65 -9.25 -1.51
CA VAL A 163 -11.02 -8.66 -0.23
C VAL A 163 -10.18 -7.41 0.01
N ILE A 164 -10.84 -6.29 0.26
CA ILE A 164 -10.19 -5.04 0.68
C ILE A 164 -10.45 -4.84 2.17
N GLU A 165 -9.36 -4.75 2.93
CA GLU A 165 -9.35 -4.39 4.34
C GLU A 165 -9.31 -2.86 4.46
N ASP A 166 -10.46 -2.29 4.83
CA ASP A 166 -10.67 -0.84 4.92
C ASP A 166 -11.32 -0.44 6.24
#